data_AF-A0A8T5ZPB5-F1
#
_entry.id   AF-A0A8T5ZPB5-F1
#
_cell.length_a   1.000
_cell.length_b   1.000
_cell.length_c   1.000
_cell.angle_alpha   90.00
_cell.angle_beta   90.00
_cell.angle_gamma   90.00
#
_symmetry.space_group_name_H-M   'P 1'
#
loop_
_entity.id
_entity.type
_entity.pdbx_description
1 polymer ?
#
loop_
_entity_poly.entity_id
_entity_poly.type
_entity_poly.pdbx_seq_one_letter_code
_entity_poly.pdbx_strand_id
1 'polypeptide(L)'
;MLKRIKIVTSLLLVLAVFGLLQLTSGGLFFNALKNDKENFTVLQTIRQQQSTLNGSWVALLQTRNTLNRAGIRYMMDQNNIGSGSTVAELMQSASISLKQAEKNWADYEALPRDPRQSTAAAAEIKRNYDIYHNALAELIQLLGAGKINEFFDQPTQGYQDGFEKQYVAYMEQNDRLYDIAVSDNNASYSQAMWILVGVMIVVLAVIFAVWFGIKASLVAPMNRLIDSIRHIAGGDLVKPIEVDGSNEMGQLAESLRHMQGELMRTVGDVRNGANAIYSGASEIATGNNDLSSRTEQQAASLEETAASMEQLTATVKQNAENARQASHLALSASETAQRGGKVVDNVVQTMR
;
A
#
# COMPACT_ATOMS: atom_id res chain seq x y z
N MET A 1 6.35 16.37 -14.71
CA MET A 1 5.33 16.74 -13.69
C MET A 1 5.60 16.15 -12.30
N LEU A 2 6.01 14.88 -12.17
CA LEU A 2 6.18 14.20 -10.87
C LEU A 2 7.14 14.89 -9.88
N LYS A 3 8.20 15.54 -10.36
CA LYS A 3 9.23 16.19 -9.52
C LYS A 3 8.76 17.44 -8.76
N ARG A 4 7.56 17.95 -9.05
CA ARG A 4 6.97 19.12 -8.37
C ARG A 4 5.89 18.76 -7.35
N ILE A 5 5.41 17.51 -7.36
CA ILE A 5 4.35 17.06 -6.48
C ILE A 5 4.99 16.53 -5.20
N LYS A 6 4.47 16.97 -4.05
CA LYS A 6 4.86 16.46 -2.73
C LYS A 6 4.55 14.97 -2.63
N ILE A 7 5.45 14.20 -2.02
CA ILE A 7 5.29 12.74 -1.86
C ILE A 7 3.99 12.43 -1.13
N VAL A 8 3.65 13.21 -0.10
CA VAL A 8 2.41 13.07 0.68
C VAL A 8 1.18 13.28 -0.21
N THR A 9 1.19 14.29 -1.08
CA THR A 9 0.08 14.54 -2.02
C THR A 9 -0.09 13.38 -2.99
N SER A 10 1.01 12.80 -3.48
CA SER A 10 0.94 11.62 -4.35
C SER A 10 0.34 10.41 -3.62
N LEU A 11 0.73 10.17 -2.36
CA LEU A 11 0.19 9.08 -1.54
C LEU A 11 -1.32 9.25 -1.27
N LEU A 12 -1.76 10.46 -0.94
CA LEU A 12 -3.19 10.76 -0.75
C LEU A 12 -4.00 10.56 -2.04
N LEU A 13 -3.43 10.91 -3.20
CA LEU A 13 -4.08 10.69 -4.50
C LEU A 13 -4.25 9.20 -4.78
N VAL A 14 -3.25 8.38 -4.47
CA VAL A 14 -3.33 6.91 -4.58
C VAL A 14 -4.41 6.33 -3.67
N LEU A 15 -4.48 6.78 -2.41
CA LEU A 15 -5.54 6.36 -1.49
C LEU A 15 -6.93 6.78 -1.98
N ALA A 16 -7.06 7.99 -2.53
CA ALA A 16 -8.33 8.46 -3.10
C ALA A 16 -8.76 7.61 -4.31
N VAL A 17 -7.83 7.27 -5.20
CA VAL A 17 -8.08 6.37 -6.34
C VAL A 17 -8.49 4.98 -5.85
N PHE A 18 -7.81 4.44 -4.84
CA PHE A 18 -8.15 3.14 -4.26
C PHE A 18 -9.54 3.16 -3.60
N GLY A 19 -9.87 4.22 -2.85
CA GLY A 19 -11.18 4.42 -2.26
C GLY A 19 -12.30 4.51 -3.31
N LEU A 20 -12.08 5.25 -4.39
CA LEU A 20 -13.02 5.34 -5.51
C LEU A 20 -13.22 3.99 -6.20
N LEU A 21 -12.15 3.23 -6.42
CA LEU A 21 -12.20 1.87 -6.95
C LEU A 21 -13.02 0.95 -6.04
N GLN A 22 -12.81 1.02 -4.73
CA GLN A 22 -13.51 0.19 -3.77
C GLN A 22 -15.01 0.54 -3.70
N LEU A 23 -15.37 1.83 -3.74
CA LEU A 23 -16.76 2.27 -3.83
C LEU A 23 -17.44 1.80 -5.13
N THR A 24 -16.74 1.94 -6.25
CA THR A 24 -17.25 1.51 -7.56
C THR A 24 -17.48 0.01 -7.60
N SER A 25 -16.49 -0.78 -7.17
CA SER A 25 -16.60 -2.24 -7.08
C SER A 25 -17.71 -2.66 -6.11
N GLY A 26 -17.83 -2.00 -4.96
CA GLY A 26 -18.88 -2.27 -3.98
C GLY A 26 -20.27 -1.97 -4.52
N GLY A 27 -20.44 -0.87 -5.25
CA GLY A 27 -21.72 -0.50 -5.89
C GLY A 27 -22.14 -1.49 -6.97
N LEU A 28 -21.20 -1.92 -7.82
CA LEU A 28 -21.47 -2.94 -8.84
C LEU A 28 -21.83 -4.29 -8.22
N PHE A 29 -21.11 -4.70 -7.18
CA PHE A 29 -21.41 -5.93 -6.43
C PHE A 29 -22.80 -5.88 -5.78
N PHE A 30 -23.14 -4.77 -5.14
CA PHE A 30 -24.45 -4.59 -4.50
C PHE A 30 -25.60 -4.66 -5.51
N ASN A 31 -25.41 -4.06 -6.70
CA ASN A 31 -26.41 -4.13 -7.77
C ASN A 31 -26.60 -5.55 -8.31
N ALA A 32 -25.49 -6.28 -8.53
CA ALA A 32 -25.56 -7.69 -8.94
C ALA A 32 -26.28 -8.56 -7.89
N LEU A 33 -25.96 -8.37 -6.61
CA LEU A 33 -26.61 -9.09 -5.51
C LEU A 33 -28.10 -8.77 -5.38
N LYS A 34 -28.49 -7.51 -5.62
CA LYS A 34 -29.90 -7.10 -5.61
C LYS A 34 -30.68 -7.81 -6.71
N ASN A 35 -30.16 -7.83 -7.94
CA ASN A 35 -30.80 -8.51 -9.07
C ASN A 35 -30.89 -10.03 -8.84
N ASP A 36 -29.85 -10.65 -8.29
CA ASP A 36 -29.86 -12.08 -7.95
C ASP A 36 -30.93 -12.40 -6.90
N LYS A 37 -31.09 -11.55 -5.87
CA LYS A 37 -32.14 -11.70 -4.86
C LYS A 37 -33.56 -11.57 -5.45
N GLU A 38 -33.77 -10.63 -6.36
CA GLU A 38 -35.05 -10.45 -7.05
C GLU A 38 -35.37 -11.68 -7.90
N ASN A 39 -34.43 -12.14 -8.73
CA ASN A 39 -34.59 -13.35 -9.55
C ASN A 39 -34.84 -14.61 -8.71
N PHE A 40 -34.12 -14.80 -7.61
CA PHE A 40 -34.32 -15.92 -6.70
C PHE A 40 -35.74 -15.92 -6.09
N THR A 41 -36.23 -14.76 -5.68
CA THR A 41 -37.58 -14.61 -5.13
C THR A 41 -38.64 -15.01 -6.15
N VAL A 42 -38.48 -14.59 -7.41
CA VAL A 42 -39.37 -14.94 -8.52
C VAL A 42 -39.39 -16.46 -8.74
N LEU A 43 -38.22 -17.08 -8.85
CA LEU A 43 -38.11 -18.53 -9.07
C LEU A 43 -38.74 -19.33 -7.92
N GLN A 44 -38.55 -18.87 -6.68
CA GLN A 44 -39.17 -19.48 -5.50
C GLN A 44 -40.70 -19.34 -5.55
N THR A 45 -41.23 -18.17 -5.90
CA THR A 45 -42.67 -17.94 -6.03
C THR A 45 -43.29 -18.81 -7.12
N ILE A 46 -42.69 -18.86 -8.32
CA ILE A 46 -43.17 -19.70 -9.43
C ILE A 46 -43.21 -21.18 -9.01
N ARG A 47 -42.13 -21.68 -8.39
CA ARG A 47 -42.06 -23.07 -7.91
C ARG A 47 -43.13 -23.38 -6.88
N GLN A 48 -43.38 -22.47 -5.93
CA GLN A 48 -44.38 -22.68 -4.88
C GLN A 48 -45.80 -22.70 -5.48
N GLN A 49 -46.08 -21.82 -6.44
CA GLN A 49 -47.35 -21.81 -7.18
C GLN A 49 -47.53 -23.08 -8.01
N GLN A 50 -46.51 -23.54 -8.74
CA GLN A 50 -46.57 -24.79 -9.51
C GLN A 50 -46.82 -25.99 -8.60
N SER A 51 -46.13 -26.07 -7.45
CA SER A 51 -46.29 -27.17 -6.50
C SER A 51 -47.69 -27.23 -5.89
N THR A 52 -48.22 -26.09 -5.45
CA THR A 52 -49.57 -25.99 -4.83
C THR A 52 -50.67 -26.26 -5.86
N LEU A 53 -50.58 -25.66 -7.04
CA LEU A 53 -51.52 -25.88 -8.13
C LEU A 53 -51.49 -27.33 -8.64
N ASN A 54 -50.31 -27.93 -8.80
CA ASN A 54 -50.16 -29.34 -9.15
C ASN A 54 -50.75 -30.25 -8.06
N GLY A 55 -50.52 -29.93 -6.78
CA GLY A 55 -51.13 -30.64 -5.66
C GLY A 55 -52.66 -30.58 -5.69
N SER A 56 -53.25 -29.45 -6.09
CA SER A 56 -54.70 -29.30 -6.26
C SER A 56 -55.21 -30.13 -7.44
N TRP A 57 -54.55 -30.04 -8.60
CA TRP A 57 -54.90 -30.80 -9.80
C TRP A 57 -54.88 -32.32 -9.58
N VAL A 58 -53.80 -32.84 -8.98
CA VAL A 58 -53.67 -34.27 -8.67
C VAL A 58 -54.77 -34.72 -7.71
N ALA A 59 -55.12 -33.91 -6.71
CA ALA A 59 -56.18 -34.22 -5.76
C ALA A 59 -57.57 -34.25 -6.44
N LEU A 60 -57.87 -33.34 -7.37
CA LEU A 60 -59.10 -33.37 -8.17
C LEU A 60 -59.18 -34.65 -9.03
N LEU A 61 -58.08 -35.02 -9.69
CA LEU A 61 -58.01 -36.26 -10.47
C LEU A 61 -58.23 -37.51 -9.59
N GLN A 62 -57.64 -37.54 -8.39
CA GLN A 62 -57.86 -38.61 -7.42
C GLN A 62 -59.33 -38.67 -6.96
N THR A 63 -59.95 -37.52 -6.68
CA THR A 63 -61.38 -37.43 -6.34
C THR A 63 -62.23 -38.02 -7.45
N ARG A 64 -62.03 -37.59 -8.70
CA ARG A 64 -62.77 -38.11 -9.86
C ARG A 64 -62.57 -39.61 -10.05
N ASN A 65 -61.34 -40.09 -9.97
CA ASN A 65 -61.05 -41.52 -10.09
C ASN A 65 -61.75 -42.34 -8.98
N THR A 66 -61.72 -41.82 -7.74
CA THR A 66 -62.36 -42.47 -6.60
C THR A 66 -63.89 -42.48 -6.73
N LEU A 67 -64.49 -41.41 -7.25
CA LEU A 67 -65.91 -41.36 -7.57
C LEU A 67 -66.31 -42.35 -8.66
N ASN A 68 -65.52 -42.47 -9.73
CA ASN A 68 -65.74 -43.49 -10.75
C ASN A 68 -65.69 -44.90 -10.16
N ARG A 69 -64.73 -45.18 -9.26
CA ARG A 69 -64.66 -46.45 -8.53
C ARG A 69 -65.89 -46.67 -7.65
N ALA A 70 -66.41 -45.63 -7.00
CA ALA A 70 -67.61 -45.69 -6.19
C ALA A 70 -68.86 -45.99 -7.04
N GLY A 71 -68.99 -45.35 -8.20
CA GLY A 71 -70.05 -45.64 -9.17
C GLY A 71 -69.99 -47.06 -9.74
N ILE A 72 -68.78 -47.55 -10.07
CA ILE A 72 -68.57 -48.95 -10.48
C ILE A 72 -68.95 -49.92 -9.35
N ARG A 73 -68.52 -49.63 -8.11
CA ARG A 73 -68.86 -50.44 -6.94
C ARG A 73 -70.37 -50.51 -6.73
N TYR A 74 -71.07 -49.38 -6.86
CA TYR A 74 -72.53 -49.32 -6.75
C TYR A 74 -73.21 -50.25 -7.78
N MET A 75 -72.75 -50.25 -9.04
CA MET A 75 -73.28 -51.14 -10.07
C MET A 75 -72.99 -52.63 -9.77
N MET A 76 -71.82 -52.94 -9.21
CA MET A 76 -71.46 -54.31 -8.83
C MET A 76 -72.26 -54.83 -7.63
N ASP A 77 -72.56 -53.96 -6.66
CA ASP A 77 -73.35 -54.32 -5.48
C ASP A 77 -74.80 -54.70 -5.86
N GLN A 78 -75.35 -54.16 -6.96
CA GLN A 78 -76.68 -54.56 -7.47
C GLN A 78 -76.77 -56.05 -7.83
N ASN A 79 -75.66 -56.63 -8.28
CA ASN A 79 -75.57 -58.05 -8.63
C ASN A 79 -74.94 -58.89 -7.51
N ASN A 80 -74.73 -58.33 -6.31
CA ASN A 80 -74.04 -58.97 -5.18
C ASN A 80 -72.61 -59.49 -5.48
N ILE A 81 -71.90 -58.86 -6.43
CA ILE A 81 -70.54 -59.25 -6.85
C ILE A 81 -69.45 -58.26 -6.41
N GLY A 82 -69.83 -57.17 -5.75
CA GLY A 82 -68.90 -56.12 -5.31
C GLY A 82 -67.88 -56.63 -4.27
N SER A 83 -66.63 -56.19 -4.39
CA SER A 83 -65.54 -56.54 -3.48
C SER A 83 -64.63 -55.32 -3.23
N GLY A 84 -63.75 -55.41 -2.22
CA GLY A 84 -62.89 -54.28 -1.80
C GLY A 84 -63.64 -53.16 -1.06
N SER A 85 -63.18 -51.92 -1.20
CA SER A 85 -63.76 -50.75 -0.53
C SER A 85 -65.21 -50.49 -0.94
N THR A 86 -66.06 -50.24 0.07
CA THR A 86 -67.49 -49.98 -0.11
C THR A 86 -67.75 -48.62 -0.76
N VAL A 87 -68.98 -48.41 -1.27
CA VAL A 87 -69.40 -47.10 -1.79
C VAL A 87 -69.19 -45.99 -0.74
N ALA A 88 -69.55 -46.24 0.52
CA ALA A 88 -69.41 -45.26 1.60
C ALA A 88 -67.94 -44.91 1.88
N GLU A 89 -67.04 -45.90 1.94
CA GLU A 89 -65.60 -45.68 2.13
C GLU A 89 -64.98 -44.92 0.95
N LEU A 90 -65.36 -45.26 -0.29
CA LEU A 90 -64.89 -44.57 -1.49
C LEU A 90 -65.41 -43.13 -1.54
N MET A 91 -66.67 -42.89 -1.18
CA MET A 91 -67.23 -41.53 -1.07
C MET A 91 -66.53 -40.70 0.00
N GLN A 92 -66.20 -41.30 1.15
CA GLN A 92 -65.42 -40.64 2.19
C GLN A 92 -64.01 -40.30 1.69
N SER A 93 -63.35 -41.24 1.01
CA SER A 93 -62.04 -41.03 0.39
C SER A 93 -62.07 -39.92 -0.67
N ALA A 94 -63.10 -39.88 -1.52
CA ALA A 94 -63.28 -38.82 -2.51
C ALA A 94 -63.48 -37.45 -1.84
N SER A 95 -64.25 -37.40 -0.75
CA SER A 95 -64.45 -36.17 0.03
C SER A 95 -63.16 -35.67 0.68
N ILE A 96 -62.30 -36.58 1.14
CA ILE A 96 -60.98 -36.24 1.70
C ILE A 96 -60.07 -35.68 0.61
N SER A 97 -60.00 -36.33 -0.56
CA SER A 97 -59.21 -35.85 -1.70
C SER A 97 -59.72 -34.49 -2.19
N LEU A 98 -61.04 -34.25 -2.23
CA LEU A 98 -61.59 -32.96 -2.62
C LEU A 98 -61.20 -31.85 -1.63
N LYS A 99 -61.28 -32.10 -0.32
CA LYS A 99 -60.79 -31.17 0.71
C LYS A 99 -59.29 -30.89 0.59
N GLN A 100 -58.50 -31.88 0.19
CA GLN A 100 -57.08 -31.68 -0.06
C GLN A 100 -56.85 -30.81 -1.31
N ALA A 101 -57.68 -30.94 -2.34
CA ALA A 101 -57.67 -30.07 -3.50
C ALA A 101 -57.99 -28.61 -3.13
N GLU A 102 -59.03 -28.40 -2.31
CA GLU A 102 -59.43 -27.09 -1.76
C GLU A 102 -58.30 -26.45 -0.97
N LYS A 103 -57.64 -27.21 -0.10
CA LYS A 103 -56.50 -26.72 0.68
C LYS A 103 -55.35 -26.25 -0.23
N ASN A 104 -54.94 -27.11 -1.17
CA ASN A 104 -53.87 -26.79 -2.10
C ASN A 104 -54.23 -25.59 -3.01
N TRP A 105 -55.51 -25.45 -3.37
CA TRP A 105 -56.01 -24.32 -4.13
C TRP A 105 -55.99 -23.02 -3.32
N ALA A 106 -56.42 -23.06 -2.06
CA ALA A 106 -56.35 -21.90 -1.17
C ALA A 106 -54.90 -21.46 -0.94
N ASP A 107 -53.98 -22.41 -0.76
CA ASP A 107 -52.55 -22.13 -0.67
C ASP A 107 -52.03 -21.48 -1.97
N TYR A 108 -52.46 -21.95 -3.14
CA TYR A 108 -52.14 -21.34 -4.44
C TYR A 108 -52.66 -19.90 -4.56
N GLU A 109 -53.92 -19.63 -4.18
CA GLU A 109 -54.51 -18.29 -4.27
C GLU A 109 -53.87 -17.29 -3.30
N ALA A 110 -53.35 -17.75 -2.17
CA ALA A 110 -52.68 -16.92 -1.17
C ALA A 110 -51.25 -16.52 -1.57
N LEU A 111 -50.64 -17.19 -2.55
CA LEU A 111 -49.27 -16.89 -2.95
C LEU A 111 -49.18 -15.55 -3.68
N PRO A 112 -48.13 -14.75 -3.41
CA PRO A 112 -47.82 -13.57 -4.21
C PRO A 112 -47.72 -13.93 -5.70
N ARG A 113 -48.14 -13.02 -6.56
CA ARG A 113 -47.99 -13.15 -8.02
C ARG A 113 -46.90 -12.22 -8.50
N ASP A 114 -46.11 -12.70 -9.46
CA ASP A 114 -45.14 -11.87 -10.14
C ASP A 114 -45.89 -10.85 -11.03
N PRO A 115 -45.49 -9.57 -11.09
CA PRO A 115 -46.14 -8.57 -11.95
C PRO A 115 -46.21 -8.93 -13.43
N ARG A 116 -45.34 -9.83 -13.90
CA ARG A 116 -45.28 -10.32 -15.29
C ARG A 116 -46.28 -11.45 -15.57
N GLN A 117 -46.90 -12.03 -14.54
CA GLN A 117 -47.92 -13.06 -14.71
C GLN A 117 -49.24 -12.45 -15.21
N SER A 118 -49.93 -13.17 -16.10
CA SER A 118 -51.18 -12.69 -16.67
C SER A 118 -52.30 -12.82 -15.65
N THR A 119 -52.87 -11.70 -15.22
CA THR A 119 -54.07 -11.68 -14.37
C THR A 119 -55.27 -12.35 -15.05
N ALA A 120 -55.40 -12.23 -16.37
CA ALA A 120 -56.44 -12.91 -17.16
C ALA A 120 -56.33 -14.44 -17.12
N ALA A 121 -55.14 -15.00 -17.40
CA ALA A 121 -54.88 -16.43 -17.26
C ALA A 121 -55.16 -16.94 -15.82
N ALA A 122 -54.78 -16.16 -14.80
CA ALA A 122 -55.08 -16.48 -13.40
C ALA A 122 -56.58 -16.46 -13.08
N ALA A 123 -57.38 -15.61 -13.75
CA ALA A 123 -58.83 -15.62 -13.61
C ALA A 123 -59.46 -16.81 -14.35
N GLU A 124 -58.94 -17.16 -15.53
CA GLU A 124 -59.42 -18.31 -16.31
C GLU A 124 -59.15 -19.66 -15.63
N ILE A 125 -57.96 -19.83 -15.03
CA ILE A 125 -57.66 -21.04 -14.27
C ILE A 125 -58.57 -21.16 -13.04
N LYS A 126 -58.85 -20.04 -12.34
CA LYS A 126 -59.81 -20.02 -11.24
C LYS A 126 -61.21 -20.42 -11.69
N ARG A 127 -61.70 -19.82 -12.78
CA ARG A 127 -63.02 -20.13 -13.32
C ARG A 127 -63.17 -21.61 -13.64
N ASN A 128 -62.20 -22.20 -14.32
CA ASN A 128 -62.25 -23.62 -14.68
C ASN A 128 -62.02 -24.54 -13.48
N TYR A 129 -61.22 -24.12 -12.50
CA TYR A 129 -61.10 -24.82 -11.21
C TYR A 129 -62.46 -24.89 -10.53
N ASP A 130 -63.15 -23.76 -10.38
CA ASP A 130 -64.46 -23.70 -9.70
C ASP A 130 -65.49 -24.58 -10.42
N ILE A 131 -65.52 -24.57 -11.76
CA ILE A 131 -66.41 -25.42 -12.56
C ILE A 131 -66.13 -26.91 -12.28
N TYR A 132 -64.87 -27.33 -12.39
CA TYR A 132 -64.52 -28.74 -12.23
C TYR A 132 -64.66 -29.20 -10.76
N HIS A 133 -64.21 -28.40 -9.81
CA HIS A 133 -64.37 -28.61 -8.39
C HIS A 133 -65.86 -28.80 -8.00
N ASN A 134 -66.71 -27.86 -8.42
CA ASN A 134 -68.14 -27.90 -8.09
C ASN A 134 -68.83 -29.10 -8.74
N ALA A 135 -68.42 -29.48 -9.95
CA ALA A 135 -68.92 -30.70 -10.60
C ALA A 135 -68.56 -31.97 -9.80
N LEU A 136 -67.33 -32.07 -9.26
CA LEU A 136 -66.95 -33.19 -8.40
C LEU A 136 -67.70 -33.18 -7.06
N ALA A 137 -67.94 -32.00 -6.47
CA ALA A 137 -68.76 -31.86 -5.28
C ALA A 137 -70.21 -32.31 -5.54
N GLU A 138 -70.77 -31.93 -6.70
CA GLU A 138 -72.09 -32.38 -7.14
C GLU A 138 -72.13 -33.90 -7.32
N LEU A 139 -71.12 -34.53 -7.93
CA LEU A 139 -71.04 -36.00 -8.05
C LEU A 139 -71.06 -36.70 -6.68
N ILE A 140 -70.37 -36.15 -5.67
CA ILE A 140 -70.44 -36.66 -4.29
C ILE A 140 -71.88 -36.59 -3.77
N GLN A 141 -72.57 -35.47 -3.97
CA GLN A 141 -73.96 -35.28 -3.54
C GLN A 141 -74.93 -36.21 -4.26
N LEU A 142 -74.81 -36.34 -5.59
CA LEU A 142 -75.66 -37.20 -6.41
C LEU A 142 -75.51 -38.67 -5.99
N LEU A 143 -74.27 -39.15 -5.85
CA LEU A 143 -74.00 -40.52 -5.43
C LEU A 143 -74.53 -40.79 -4.00
N GLY A 144 -74.38 -39.83 -3.09
CA GLY A 144 -74.90 -39.93 -1.71
C GLY A 144 -76.42 -39.90 -1.63
N ALA A 145 -77.09 -39.24 -2.57
CA ALA A 145 -78.54 -39.21 -2.70
C ALA A 145 -79.11 -40.41 -3.48
N GLY A 146 -78.26 -41.31 -3.98
CA GLY A 146 -78.69 -42.45 -4.82
C GLY A 146 -79.14 -42.06 -6.23
N LYS A 147 -78.79 -40.84 -6.69
CA LYS A 147 -79.10 -40.29 -8.01
C LYS A 147 -78.07 -40.72 -9.05
N ILE A 148 -78.08 -42.01 -9.37
CA ILE A 148 -77.03 -42.67 -10.15
C ILE A 148 -77.07 -42.31 -11.64
N ASN A 149 -78.28 -42.12 -12.19
CA ASN A 149 -78.44 -41.68 -13.58
C ASN A 149 -77.83 -40.29 -13.76
N GLU A 150 -78.18 -39.33 -12.90
CA GLU A 150 -77.60 -37.99 -12.96
C GLU A 150 -76.08 -37.99 -12.71
N PHE A 151 -75.57 -38.90 -11.87
CA PHE A 151 -74.13 -39.07 -11.64
C PHE A 151 -73.39 -39.47 -12.93
N PHE A 152 -73.93 -40.39 -13.73
CA PHE A 152 -73.31 -40.84 -14.98
C PHE A 152 -73.55 -39.86 -16.15
N ASP A 153 -74.65 -39.11 -16.11
CA ASP A 153 -75.00 -38.16 -17.17
C ASP A 153 -74.21 -36.84 -17.09
N GLN A 154 -73.58 -36.53 -15.94
CA GLN A 154 -72.80 -35.31 -15.79
C GLN A 154 -71.62 -35.28 -16.79
N PRO A 155 -71.43 -34.19 -17.57
CA PRO A 155 -70.35 -34.10 -18.56
C PRO A 155 -68.99 -33.75 -17.91
N THR A 156 -68.59 -34.46 -16.85
CA THR A 156 -67.40 -34.17 -16.04
C THR A 156 -66.11 -34.13 -16.85
N GLN A 157 -66.03 -34.90 -17.95
CA GLN A 157 -64.86 -34.89 -18.83
C GLN A 157 -64.61 -33.50 -19.42
N GLY A 158 -65.65 -32.81 -19.91
CA GLY A 158 -65.50 -31.47 -20.49
C GLY A 158 -65.06 -30.43 -19.46
N TYR A 159 -65.50 -30.57 -18.20
CA TYR A 159 -65.05 -29.72 -17.10
C TYR A 159 -63.58 -29.96 -16.75
N GLN A 160 -63.18 -31.24 -16.70
CA GLN A 160 -61.78 -31.62 -16.50
C GLN A 160 -60.89 -31.06 -17.61
N ASP A 161 -61.26 -31.27 -18.89
CA ASP A 161 -60.50 -30.81 -20.05
C ASP A 161 -60.37 -29.28 -20.08
N GLY A 162 -61.43 -28.58 -19.65
CA GLY A 162 -61.43 -27.12 -19.51
C GLY A 162 -60.39 -26.62 -18.50
N PHE A 163 -60.33 -27.26 -17.32
CA PHE A 163 -59.31 -26.93 -16.31
C PHE A 163 -57.91 -27.35 -16.75
N GLU A 164 -57.74 -28.55 -17.32
CA GLU A 164 -56.46 -29.04 -17.81
C GLU A 164 -55.86 -28.09 -18.86
N LYS A 165 -56.67 -27.59 -19.79
CA LYS A 165 -56.24 -26.61 -20.79
C LYS A 165 -55.67 -25.33 -20.15
N GLN A 166 -56.34 -24.80 -19.13
CA GLN A 166 -55.85 -23.60 -18.42
C GLN A 166 -54.63 -23.90 -17.55
N TYR A 167 -54.59 -25.08 -16.92
CA TYR A 167 -53.45 -25.55 -16.16
C TYR A 167 -52.19 -25.63 -17.04
N VAL A 168 -52.28 -26.25 -18.22
CA VAL A 168 -51.15 -26.34 -19.16
C VAL A 168 -50.70 -24.96 -19.63
N ALA A 169 -51.64 -24.09 -20.02
CA ALA A 169 -51.31 -22.73 -20.44
C ALA A 169 -50.63 -21.90 -19.32
N TYR A 170 -51.06 -22.09 -18.07
CA TYR A 170 -50.46 -21.45 -16.90
C TYR A 170 -49.04 -22.00 -16.62
N MET A 171 -48.82 -23.31 -16.75
CA MET A 171 -47.50 -23.92 -16.63
C MET A 171 -46.55 -23.40 -17.71
N GLU A 172 -46.99 -23.34 -18.97
CA GLU A 172 -46.17 -22.82 -20.08
C GLU A 172 -45.80 -21.34 -19.87
N GLN A 173 -46.73 -20.52 -19.36
CA GLN A 173 -46.43 -19.14 -18.98
C GLN A 173 -45.35 -19.07 -17.90
N ASN A 174 -45.48 -19.89 -16.86
CA ASN A 174 -44.54 -19.92 -15.74
C ASN A 174 -43.17 -20.44 -16.17
N ASP A 175 -43.11 -21.42 -17.07
CA ASP A 175 -41.85 -21.96 -17.60
C ASP A 175 -41.13 -20.90 -18.44
N ARG A 176 -41.85 -20.11 -19.25
CA ARG A 176 -41.25 -18.97 -19.97
C ARG A 176 -40.67 -17.92 -19.01
N LEU A 177 -41.38 -17.62 -17.91
CA LEU A 177 -40.88 -16.69 -16.90
C LEU A 177 -39.68 -17.26 -16.15
N TYR A 178 -39.67 -18.57 -15.89
CA TYR A 178 -38.55 -19.30 -15.31
C TYR A 178 -37.32 -19.22 -16.22
N ASP A 179 -37.47 -19.49 -17.51
CA ASP A 179 -36.39 -19.42 -18.49
C ASP A 179 -35.82 -18.01 -18.63
N ILE A 180 -36.68 -16.99 -18.65
CA ILE A 180 -36.24 -15.58 -18.63
C ILE A 180 -35.42 -15.30 -17.38
N ALA A 181 -35.92 -15.64 -16.20
CA ALA A 181 -35.22 -15.40 -14.92
C ALA A 181 -33.88 -16.15 -14.85
N VAL A 182 -33.79 -17.38 -15.37
CA VAL A 182 -32.53 -18.14 -15.43
C VAL A 182 -31.56 -17.53 -16.45
N SER A 183 -32.04 -17.14 -17.62
CA SER A 183 -31.19 -16.52 -18.66
C SER A 183 -30.65 -15.15 -18.21
N ASP A 184 -31.48 -14.33 -17.58
CA ASP A 184 -31.08 -13.05 -16.98
C ASP A 184 -30.08 -13.27 -15.85
N ASN A 185 -30.24 -14.33 -15.06
CA ASN A 185 -29.28 -14.66 -14.00
C ASN A 185 -27.91 -15.07 -14.57
N ASN A 186 -27.89 -15.91 -15.60
CA ASN A 186 -26.65 -16.31 -16.28
C ASN A 186 -25.95 -15.13 -16.95
N ALA A 187 -26.71 -14.24 -17.60
CA ALA A 187 -26.18 -13.01 -18.19
C ALA A 187 -25.61 -12.07 -17.11
N SER A 188 -26.34 -11.87 -16.01
CA SER A 188 -25.89 -11.07 -14.87
C SER A 188 -24.63 -11.64 -14.21
N TYR A 189 -24.56 -12.97 -14.07
CA TYR A 189 -23.37 -13.66 -13.57
C TYR A 189 -22.15 -13.47 -14.48
N SER A 190 -22.32 -13.65 -15.79
CA SER A 190 -21.25 -13.42 -16.78
C SER A 190 -20.78 -11.97 -16.78
N GLN A 191 -21.72 -11.02 -16.71
CA GLN A 191 -21.42 -9.60 -16.62
C GLN A 191 -20.65 -9.26 -15.33
N ALA A 192 -21.05 -9.83 -14.18
CA ALA A 192 -20.35 -9.66 -12.92
C ALA A 192 -18.91 -10.20 -12.99
N MET A 193 -18.69 -11.33 -13.67
CA MET A 193 -17.35 -11.88 -13.89
C MET A 193 -16.48 -10.95 -14.74
N TRP A 194 -17.01 -10.40 -15.83
CA TRP A 194 -16.28 -9.44 -16.68
C TRP A 194 -15.97 -8.14 -15.95
N ILE A 195 -16.90 -7.64 -15.13
CA ILE A 195 -16.65 -6.49 -14.26
C ILE A 195 -15.52 -6.80 -13.28
N LEU A 196 -15.53 -7.97 -12.64
CA LEU A 196 -14.49 -8.38 -11.70
C LEU A 196 -13.11 -8.46 -12.37
N VAL A 197 -13.04 -9.07 -13.56
CA VAL A 197 -11.81 -9.11 -14.36
C VAL A 197 -11.35 -7.69 -14.74
N GLY A 198 -12.27 -6.82 -15.17
CA GLY A 198 -11.98 -5.43 -15.49
C GLY A 198 -11.43 -4.66 -14.29
N VAL A 199 -12.06 -4.78 -13.12
CA VAL A 199 -11.58 -4.18 -11.87
C VAL A 199 -10.21 -4.71 -11.49
N MET A 200 -9.97 -6.02 -11.63
CA MET A 200 -8.66 -6.63 -11.35
C MET A 200 -7.55 -6.05 -12.25
N ILE A 201 -7.82 -5.89 -13.54
CA ILE A 201 -6.87 -5.28 -14.49
C ILE A 201 -6.58 -3.82 -14.10
N VAL A 202 -7.61 -3.05 -13.74
CA VAL A 202 -7.43 -1.65 -13.30
C VAL A 202 -6.61 -1.59 -12.01
N VAL A 203 -6.88 -2.46 -11.04
CA VAL A 203 -6.12 -2.55 -9.79
C VAL A 203 -4.65 -2.86 -10.07
N LEU A 204 -4.36 -3.84 -10.93
CA LEU A 204 -2.99 -4.16 -11.32
C LEU A 204 -2.29 -3.00 -12.03
N ALA A 205 -2.99 -2.30 -12.92
CA ALA A 205 -2.47 -1.12 -13.60
C ALA A 205 -2.15 0.02 -12.62
N VAL A 206 -3.03 0.25 -11.63
CA VAL A 206 -2.80 1.24 -10.56
C VAL A 206 -1.59 0.83 -9.71
N ILE A 207 -1.49 -0.42 -9.29
CA ILE A 207 -0.34 -0.93 -8.52
C ILE A 207 0.96 -0.70 -9.31
N PHE A 208 0.98 -1.03 -10.60
CA PHE A 208 2.15 -0.82 -11.45
C PHE A 208 2.51 0.66 -11.60
N ALA A 209 1.50 1.52 -11.81
CA ALA A 209 1.70 2.97 -11.89
C ALA A 209 2.23 3.56 -10.59
N VAL A 210 1.73 3.11 -9.44
CA VAL A 210 2.19 3.52 -8.11
C VAL A 210 3.62 3.06 -7.87
N TRP A 211 3.93 1.79 -8.16
CA TRP A 211 5.28 1.25 -8.02
C TRP A 211 6.29 2.04 -8.87
N PHE A 212 5.94 2.32 -10.13
CA PHE A 212 6.76 3.13 -11.02
C PHE A 212 6.92 4.56 -10.49
N GLY A 213 5.83 5.17 -9.99
CA GLY A 213 5.82 6.51 -9.41
C GLY A 213 6.70 6.64 -8.16
N ILE A 214 6.66 5.66 -7.25
CA ILE A 214 7.50 5.59 -6.04
C ILE A 214 8.96 5.39 -6.43
N LYS A 215 9.24 4.47 -7.36
CA LYS A 215 10.62 4.22 -7.83
C LYS A 215 11.25 5.49 -8.41
N ALA A 216 10.51 6.23 -9.24
CA ALA A 216 11.00 7.43 -9.89
C ALA A 216 11.07 8.66 -8.97
N SER A 217 10.10 8.83 -8.06
CA SER A 217 9.98 10.06 -7.24
C SER A 217 10.68 9.95 -5.89
N LEU A 218 10.86 8.75 -5.34
CA LEU A 218 11.39 8.52 -4.00
C LEU A 218 12.69 7.70 -4.04
N VAL A 219 12.64 6.48 -4.59
CA VAL A 219 13.77 5.53 -4.48
C VAL A 219 14.99 5.98 -5.28
N ALA A 220 14.81 6.41 -6.53
CA ALA A 220 15.94 6.82 -7.37
C ALA A 220 16.64 8.09 -6.85
N PRO A 221 15.94 9.19 -6.48
CA PRO A 221 16.57 10.36 -5.86
C PRO A 221 17.23 10.04 -4.51
N MET A 222 16.59 9.21 -3.68
CA MET A 222 17.14 8.81 -2.39
C MET A 222 18.46 8.05 -2.55
N ASN A 223 18.56 7.12 -3.50
CA ASN A 223 19.81 6.40 -3.77
C ASN A 223 20.93 7.35 -4.22
N ARG A 224 20.62 8.35 -5.04
CA ARG A 224 21.61 9.38 -5.45
C ARG A 224 22.12 10.17 -4.25
N LEU A 225 21.23 10.56 -3.33
CA LEU A 225 21.61 11.28 -2.13
C LEU A 225 22.45 10.42 -1.17
N ILE A 226 22.12 9.13 -1.03
CA ILE A 226 22.94 8.18 -0.25
C ILE A 226 24.36 8.08 -0.85
N ASP A 227 24.48 8.01 -2.18
CA ASP A 227 25.79 7.98 -2.83
C ASP A 227 26.57 9.30 -2.66
N SER A 228 25.90 10.46 -2.73
CA SER A 228 26.53 11.75 -2.40
C SER A 228 27.02 11.81 -0.95
N ILE A 229 26.23 11.31 0.01
CA ILE A 229 26.64 11.23 1.42
C ILE A 229 27.86 10.33 1.57
N ARG A 230 27.92 9.19 0.87
CA ARG A 230 29.10 8.31 0.89
C ARG A 230 30.35 8.99 0.35
N HIS A 231 30.23 9.80 -0.69
CA HIS A 231 31.35 10.60 -1.20
C HIS A 231 31.84 11.63 -0.18
N ILE A 232 30.92 12.39 0.43
CA ILE A 232 31.24 13.36 1.48
C ILE A 232 31.92 12.66 2.67
N ALA A 233 31.39 11.53 3.12
CA ALA A 233 31.96 10.74 4.22
C ALA A 233 33.36 10.18 3.88
N GLY A 234 33.63 9.94 2.60
CA GLY A 234 34.95 9.55 2.09
C GLY A 234 35.93 10.71 1.92
N GLY A 235 35.53 11.95 2.20
CA GLY A 235 36.35 13.15 2.02
C GLY A 235 36.36 13.73 0.60
N ASP A 236 35.60 13.14 -0.33
CA ASP A 236 35.43 13.68 -1.68
C ASP A 236 34.28 14.69 -1.70
N LEU A 237 34.63 15.97 -1.60
CA LEU A 237 33.68 17.08 -1.62
C LEU A 237 33.49 17.68 -3.03
N VAL A 238 34.14 17.14 -4.07
CA VAL A 238 34.18 17.78 -5.40
C VAL A 238 32.94 17.45 -6.23
N LYS A 239 32.32 16.29 -6.01
CA LYS A 239 31.15 15.87 -6.80
C LYS A 239 29.94 16.77 -6.54
N PRO A 240 29.34 17.40 -7.56
CA PRO A 240 28.19 18.26 -7.37
C PRO A 240 26.95 17.44 -6.96
N ILE A 241 26.19 17.97 -6.00
CA ILE A 241 24.86 17.44 -5.65
C ILE A 241 23.84 18.11 -6.56
N GLU A 242 23.26 17.34 -7.47
CA GLU A 242 22.16 17.79 -8.32
C GLU A 242 20.88 17.97 -7.49
N VAL A 243 20.38 19.21 -7.43
CA VAL A 243 19.09 19.53 -6.82
C VAL A 243 18.05 19.58 -7.94
N ASP A 244 17.18 18.57 -7.97
CA ASP A 244 16.14 18.46 -8.98
C ASP A 244 14.77 18.27 -8.33
N GLY A 245 13.82 19.15 -8.69
CA GLY A 245 12.48 19.18 -8.14
C GLY A 245 12.31 20.08 -6.91
N SER A 246 11.06 20.31 -6.55
CA SER A 246 10.65 21.16 -5.41
C SER A 246 9.94 20.37 -4.31
N ASN A 247 9.98 19.04 -4.40
CA ASN A 247 9.41 18.12 -3.41
C ASN A 247 10.38 17.91 -2.24
N GLU A 248 9.99 17.04 -1.31
CA GLU A 248 10.76 16.74 -0.10
C GLU A 248 12.18 16.21 -0.42
N MET A 249 12.35 15.47 -1.52
CA MET A 249 13.67 15.00 -1.97
C MET A 249 14.54 16.14 -2.53
N GLY A 250 13.94 17.08 -3.25
CA GLY A 250 14.65 18.30 -3.70
C GLY A 250 15.09 19.18 -2.53
N GLN A 251 14.24 19.33 -1.51
CA GLN A 251 14.61 20.05 -0.28
C GLN A 251 15.75 19.36 0.47
N LEU A 252 15.71 18.03 0.58
CA LEU A 252 16.79 17.25 1.18
C LEU A 252 18.10 17.39 0.38
N ALA A 253 18.04 17.34 -0.95
CA ALA A 253 19.19 17.56 -1.83
C ALA A 253 19.81 18.96 -1.64
N GLU A 254 18.97 19.99 -1.54
CA GLU A 254 19.41 21.36 -1.29
C GLU A 254 20.13 21.50 0.07
N SER A 255 19.55 20.93 1.13
CA SER A 255 20.18 20.92 2.45
C SER A 255 21.53 20.18 2.44
N LEU A 256 21.62 19.05 1.72
CA LEU A 256 22.86 18.31 1.57
C LEU A 256 23.92 19.10 0.79
N ARG A 257 23.53 19.83 -0.26
CA ARG A 257 24.40 20.73 -1.02
C ARG A 257 24.93 21.87 -0.16
N HIS A 258 24.09 22.47 0.66
CA HIS A 258 24.51 23.52 1.59
C HIS A 258 25.54 22.99 2.61
N MET A 259 25.29 21.80 3.19
CA MET A 259 26.23 21.13 4.09
C MET A 259 27.58 20.83 3.41
N GLN A 260 27.57 20.34 2.16
CA GLN A 260 28.79 20.13 1.38
C GLN A 260 29.58 21.43 1.19
N GLY A 261 28.88 22.55 0.91
CA GLY A 261 29.49 23.87 0.78
C GLY A 261 30.23 24.33 2.03
N GLU A 262 29.61 24.21 3.20
CA GLU A 262 30.24 24.58 4.47
C GLU A 262 31.42 23.67 4.83
N LEU A 263 31.35 22.37 4.50
CA LEU A 263 32.47 21.44 4.66
C LEU A 263 33.65 21.83 3.75
N MET A 264 33.39 22.17 2.48
CA MET A 264 34.44 22.62 1.56
C MET A 264 35.13 23.87 2.07
N ARG A 265 34.36 24.85 2.58
CA ARG A 265 34.90 26.07 3.17
C ARG A 265 35.79 25.76 4.38
N THR A 266 35.29 24.96 5.31
CA THR A 266 36.04 24.55 6.51
C THR A 266 37.35 23.85 6.16
N VAL A 267 37.32 22.88 5.23
CA VAL A 267 38.54 22.17 4.78
C VAL A 267 39.50 23.12 4.06
N GLY A 268 38.98 24.06 3.26
CA GLY A 268 39.76 25.10 2.61
C GLY A 268 40.50 26.00 3.60
N ASP A 269 39.80 26.48 4.63
CA ASP A 269 40.36 27.31 5.69
C ASP A 269 41.45 26.56 6.47
N VAL A 270 41.22 25.29 6.81
CA VAL A 270 42.24 24.43 7.47
C VAL A 270 43.46 24.24 6.59
N ARG A 271 43.30 23.99 5.29
CA ARG A 271 44.42 23.85 4.34
C ARG A 271 45.21 25.14 4.20
N ASN A 272 44.53 26.28 4.10
CA ASN A 272 45.18 27.59 4.04
C ASN A 272 45.97 27.89 5.32
N GLY A 273 45.38 27.60 6.48
CA GLY A 273 46.06 27.70 7.78
C GLY A 273 47.30 26.81 7.86
N ALA A 274 47.21 25.55 7.41
CA ALA A 274 48.34 24.64 7.37
C ALA A 274 49.46 25.12 6.44
N ASN A 275 49.14 25.67 5.26
CA ASN A 275 50.11 26.25 4.35
C ASN A 275 50.81 27.50 4.94
N ALA A 276 50.07 28.34 5.67
CA ALA A 276 50.63 29.48 6.37
C ALA A 276 51.60 29.04 7.48
N ILE A 277 51.23 28.02 8.26
CA ILE A 277 52.11 27.41 9.27
C ILE A 277 53.37 26.83 8.62
N TYR A 278 53.23 26.07 7.53
CA TYR A 278 54.37 25.50 6.81
C TYR A 278 55.33 26.58 6.29
N SER A 279 54.79 27.64 5.69
CA SER A 279 55.58 28.78 5.20
C SER A 279 56.31 29.48 6.33
N GLY A 280 55.61 29.77 7.44
CA GLY A 280 56.22 30.38 8.63
C GLY A 280 57.29 29.49 9.28
N ALA A 281 57.07 28.17 9.33
CA ALA A 281 58.07 27.22 9.81
C ALA A 281 59.33 27.19 8.91
N SER A 282 59.17 27.29 7.59
CA SER A 282 60.29 27.37 6.63
C SER A 282 61.08 28.68 6.78
N GLU A 283 60.39 29.79 7.03
CA GLU A 283 61.01 31.09 7.28
C GLU A 283 61.80 31.07 8.60
N ILE A 284 61.21 30.51 9.68
CA ILE A 284 61.90 30.29 10.96
C ILE A 284 63.14 29.43 10.77
N ALA A 285 63.05 28.31 10.05
CA ALA A 285 64.18 27.43 9.81
C ALA A 285 65.33 28.16 9.07
N THR A 286 64.98 28.97 8.07
CA THR A 286 65.96 29.80 7.33
C THR A 286 66.59 30.85 8.23
N GLY A 287 65.78 31.56 9.02
CA GLY A 287 66.27 32.55 9.99
C GLY A 287 67.14 31.93 11.09
N ASN A 288 66.85 30.71 11.52
CA ASN A 288 67.65 29.99 12.50
C ASN A 288 69.03 29.58 11.93
N ASN A 289 69.10 29.21 10.65
CA ASN A 289 70.37 28.94 9.97
C ASN A 289 71.23 30.21 9.84
N ASP A 290 70.63 31.35 9.48
CA ASP A 290 71.33 32.64 9.43
C ASP A 290 71.87 33.04 10.82
N LEU A 291 71.03 32.90 11.85
CA LEU A 291 71.42 33.18 13.23
C LEU A 291 72.57 32.27 13.69
N SER A 292 72.51 30.97 13.35
CA SER A 292 73.59 30.02 13.65
C SER A 292 74.90 30.45 12.99
N SER A 293 74.87 30.80 11.69
CA SER A 293 76.05 31.26 10.96
C SER A 293 76.64 32.56 11.54
N ARG A 294 75.79 33.52 11.90
CA ARG A 294 76.22 34.76 12.57
C ARG A 294 76.80 34.51 13.96
N THR A 295 76.25 33.54 14.69
CA THR A 295 76.76 33.13 16.01
C THR A 295 78.14 32.48 15.88
N GLU A 296 78.35 31.63 14.87
CA GLU A 296 79.67 31.05 14.53
C GLU A 296 80.68 32.14 14.15
N GLN A 297 80.29 33.10 13.31
CA GLN A 297 81.16 34.22 12.93
C GLN A 297 81.52 35.12 14.13
N GLN A 298 80.56 35.36 15.02
CA GLN A 298 80.79 36.14 16.23
C GLN A 298 81.70 35.40 17.21
N ALA A 299 81.55 34.09 17.35
CA ALA A 299 82.45 33.25 18.14
C ALA A 299 83.89 33.31 17.60
N ALA A 300 84.08 33.21 16.27
CA ALA A 300 85.40 33.34 15.64
C ALA A 300 86.00 34.74 15.86
N SER A 301 85.20 35.81 15.77
CA SER A 301 85.65 37.18 16.02
C SER A 301 86.07 37.40 17.49
N LEU A 302 85.35 36.77 18.43
CA LEU A 302 85.70 36.77 19.85
C LEU A 302 87.00 36.01 20.11
N GLU A 303 87.23 34.90 19.41
CA GLU A 303 88.47 34.13 19.49
C GLU A 303 89.67 34.94 18.98
N GLU A 304 89.52 35.65 17.85
CA GLU A 304 90.55 36.56 17.32
C GLU A 304 90.80 37.74 18.27
N THR A 305 89.75 38.28 18.89
CA THR A 305 89.88 39.35 19.90
C THR A 305 90.62 38.84 21.13
N ALA A 306 90.31 37.62 21.61
CA ALA A 306 91.00 37.00 22.74
C ALA A 306 92.49 36.78 22.44
N ALA A 307 92.83 36.24 21.26
CA ALA A 307 94.21 36.07 20.81
C ALA A 307 94.95 37.42 20.70
N SER A 308 94.29 38.46 20.18
CA SER A 308 94.83 39.82 20.13
C SER A 308 95.08 40.40 21.53
N MET A 309 94.20 40.10 22.49
CA MET A 309 94.36 40.49 23.90
C MET A 309 95.51 39.73 24.57
N GLU A 310 95.74 38.46 24.24
CA GLU A 310 96.93 37.72 24.70
C GLU A 310 98.21 38.35 24.18
N GLN A 311 98.26 38.69 22.88
CA GLN A 311 99.42 39.35 22.28
C GLN A 311 99.65 40.76 22.85
N LEU A 312 98.59 41.54 23.07
CA LEU A 312 98.66 42.83 23.76
C LEU A 312 99.18 42.67 25.19
N THR A 313 98.67 41.70 25.93
CA THR A 313 99.12 41.40 27.31
C THR A 313 100.61 41.05 27.34
N ALA A 314 101.08 40.23 26.39
CA ALA A 314 102.50 39.92 26.24
C ALA A 314 103.34 41.18 25.96
N THR A 315 102.87 42.04 25.06
CA THR A 315 103.54 43.30 24.71
C THR A 315 103.57 44.28 25.89
N VAL A 316 102.48 44.40 26.64
CA VAL A 316 102.40 45.23 27.86
C VAL A 316 103.36 44.70 28.93
N LYS A 317 103.42 43.38 29.13
CA LYS A 317 104.38 42.75 30.05
C LYS A 317 105.82 43.03 29.62
N GLN A 318 106.12 42.97 28.32
CA GLN A 318 107.42 43.32 27.77
C GLN A 318 107.73 44.82 27.97
N ASN A 319 106.78 45.72 27.75
CA ASN A 319 106.95 47.16 27.99
C ASN A 319 107.18 47.47 29.48
N ALA A 320 106.46 46.80 30.38
CA ALA A 320 106.68 46.93 31.82
C ALA A 320 108.08 46.46 32.22
N GLU A 321 108.58 45.36 31.66
CA GLU A 321 109.94 44.89 31.91
C GLU A 321 110.99 45.83 31.31
N ASN A 322 110.78 46.35 30.10
CA ASN A 322 111.65 47.36 29.49
C ASN A 322 111.69 48.64 30.33
N ALA A 323 110.55 49.11 30.84
CA ALA A 323 110.49 50.27 31.74
C ALA A 323 111.21 49.99 33.06
N ARG A 324 111.10 48.77 33.61
CA ARG A 324 111.84 48.32 34.80
C ARG A 324 113.36 48.32 34.55
N GLN A 325 113.80 47.79 33.41
CA GLN A 325 115.20 47.79 32.99
C GLN A 325 115.71 49.21 32.78
N ALA A 326 114.97 50.07 32.08
CA ALA A 326 115.32 51.47 31.87
C ALA A 326 115.42 52.24 33.19
N SER A 327 114.50 52.02 34.13
CA SER A 327 114.54 52.59 35.48
C SER A 327 115.79 52.13 36.24
N HIS A 328 116.13 50.84 36.17
CA HIS A 328 117.35 50.30 36.78
C HIS A 328 118.62 50.90 36.16
N LEU A 329 118.64 51.08 34.83
CA LEU A 329 119.75 51.71 34.11
C LEU A 329 119.90 53.19 34.50
N ALA A 330 118.79 53.91 34.60
CA ALA A 330 118.76 55.31 35.05
C ALA A 330 119.23 55.46 36.51
N LEU A 331 118.82 54.56 37.41
CA LEU A 331 119.32 54.49 38.79
C LEU A 331 120.84 54.22 38.82
N SER A 332 121.32 53.26 38.04
CA SER A 332 122.75 52.95 37.95
C SER A 332 123.57 54.12 37.37
N ALA A 333 123.05 54.81 36.35
CA ALA A 333 123.65 56.01 35.78
C ALA A 333 123.66 57.17 36.79
N SER A 334 122.57 57.37 37.54
CA SER A 334 122.48 58.35 38.61
C SER A 334 123.47 58.06 39.75
N GLU A 335 123.63 56.79 40.14
CA GLU A 335 124.62 56.39 41.14
C GLU A 335 126.05 56.62 40.64
N THR A 336 126.31 56.29 39.37
CA THR A 336 127.59 56.57 38.72
C THR A 336 127.87 58.07 38.66
N ALA A 337 126.87 58.89 38.32
CA ALA A 337 126.97 60.35 38.34
C ALA A 337 127.19 60.91 39.75
N GLN A 338 126.57 60.33 40.79
CA GLN A 338 126.85 60.68 42.19
C GLN A 338 128.27 60.31 42.62
N ARG A 339 128.77 59.13 42.24
CA ARG A 339 130.16 58.73 42.48
C ARG A 339 131.12 59.66 41.72
N GLY A 340 130.80 60.01 40.48
CA GLY A 340 131.53 61.01 39.70
C GLY A 340 131.52 62.40 40.35
N GLY A 341 130.38 62.83 40.89
CA GLY A 341 130.24 64.08 41.66
C GLY A 341 131.15 64.10 42.88
N LYS A 342 131.21 63.00 43.66
CA LYS A 342 132.16 62.87 44.78
C LYS A 342 133.63 62.93 44.36
N VAL A 343 133.97 62.37 43.19
CA VAL A 343 135.33 62.46 42.64
C VAL A 343 135.66 63.90 42.25
N VAL A 344 134.72 64.63 41.63
CA VAL A 344 134.88 66.05 41.30
C VAL A 344 135.01 66.90 42.57
N ASP A 345 134.19 66.66 43.60
CA ASP A 345 134.31 67.34 44.90
C ASP A 345 135.68 67.09 45.55
N ASN A 346 136.18 65.85 45.54
CA ASN A 346 137.52 65.51 46.04
C ASN A 346 138.63 66.24 45.27
N VAL A 347 138.50 66.41 43.94
CA VAL A 347 139.46 67.18 43.13
C VAL A 347 139.42 68.67 43.49
N VAL A 348 138.24 69.26 43.65
CA VAL A 348 138.08 70.67 44.08
C VAL A 348 138.67 70.90 45.47
N GLN A 349 138.52 69.93 46.38
CA GLN A 349 139.05 70.03 47.74
C GLN A 349 140.58 69.86 47.80
N THR A 350 141.18 69.14 46.84
CA THR A 350 142.65 69.02 46.71
C THR A 350 143.29 70.26 46.06
N MET A 351 142.49 71.13 45.43
CA MET A 351 142.95 72.39 44.83
C MET A 351 142.91 73.60 45.80
N ARG A 352 142.51 73.41 47.07
CA ARG A 352 142.62 74.40 48.15
C ARG A 352 143.70 73.99 49.13
#